data_AF-A0A8J6KFX9-F1
#
_entry.id   AF-A0A8J6KFX9-F1
#
_cell.length_a   1.000
_cell.length_b   1.000
_cell.length_c   1.000
_cell.angle_alpha   90.00
_cell.angle_beta   90.00
_cell.angle_gamma   90.00
#
_symmetry.space_group_name_H-M   'P 1'
#
loop_
_entity.id
_entity.type
_entity.pdbx_description
1 polymer ?
#
loop_
_entity_poly.entity_id
_entity_poly.type
_entity_poly.pdbx_seq_one_letter_code
_entity_poly.pdbx_strand_id
1 'polypeptide(L)'
;MLPTGVCGKDCFWEAAFRYDPPEKHELDLDPMHLAVVACGDRLEETVTMLKSALLFSIKPLKFHIFAEDQLHNDFSAILNSWRSFEKFKFTLYPISFPSENAAEWRKLFKPCASQRLFLPLILKDVDSLLYVDTDILFLRPVDDIWSFLNKFNSTQVAAMAPEHEEPRIGWYNRFARHPYYGKTGINSGVMLMNMTRIRRKHFKNDMTIVRLHWGEILMPLLKKYKLNITWGDQDLLNIIFSHNPVELPSRSLHLWKQL
;
A
#
# COMPACT_ATOMS: atom_id res chain seq x y z
N MET A 1 -15.66 -33.95 -34.80
CA MET A 1 -15.54 -33.48 -33.41
C MET A 1 -14.07 -33.35 -33.09
N LEU A 2 -13.60 -32.13 -32.86
CA LEU A 2 -12.23 -31.80 -32.43
C LEU A 2 -12.29 -31.24 -30.99
N PRO A 3 -11.26 -31.43 -30.16
CA PRO A 3 -11.32 -31.13 -28.74
C PRO A 3 -11.36 -29.63 -28.47
N THR A 4 -12.23 -29.23 -27.55
CA THR A 4 -12.30 -27.89 -26.95
C THR A 4 -11.05 -27.65 -26.11
N GLY A 5 -10.06 -26.89 -26.62
CA GLY A 5 -8.88 -26.57 -25.83
C GLY A 5 -7.69 -25.93 -26.53
N VAL A 6 -7.87 -25.21 -27.65
CA VAL A 6 -6.77 -24.46 -28.27
C VAL A 6 -7.22 -23.02 -28.46
N CYS A 7 -6.77 -22.08 -27.60
CA CYS A 7 -6.92 -20.66 -27.90
C CYS A 7 -5.95 -20.29 -29.02
N GLY A 8 -6.47 -19.77 -30.12
CA GLY A 8 -5.69 -19.15 -31.19
C GLY A 8 -5.10 -17.80 -30.78
N LYS A 9 -4.33 -17.20 -31.68
CA LYS A 9 -3.54 -15.96 -31.53
C LYS A 9 -4.29 -14.69 -31.08
N ASP A 10 -5.61 -14.75 -30.89
CA ASP A 10 -6.46 -13.57 -30.65
C ASP A 10 -6.90 -13.38 -29.19
N CYS A 11 -6.46 -14.24 -28.26
CA CYS A 11 -6.74 -14.10 -26.82
C CYS A 11 -6.22 -12.77 -26.20
N PHE A 12 -5.38 -12.01 -26.89
CA PHE A 12 -4.87 -10.71 -26.40
C PHE A 12 -5.89 -9.57 -26.57
N TRP A 13 -6.85 -9.69 -27.49
CA TRP A 13 -7.82 -8.63 -27.80
C TRP A 13 -9.15 -8.77 -27.07
N GLU A 14 -9.54 -9.98 -26.65
CA GLU A 14 -10.84 -10.20 -25.97
C GLU A 14 -10.93 -9.61 -24.56
N ALA A 15 -9.81 -9.37 -23.88
CA ALA A 15 -9.80 -8.72 -22.57
C ALA A 15 -10.17 -7.22 -22.63
N ALA A 16 -9.91 -6.56 -23.77
CA ALA A 16 -10.18 -5.13 -23.95
C ALA A 16 -11.68 -4.80 -24.14
N PHE A 17 -12.49 -5.78 -24.56
CA PHE A 17 -13.91 -5.56 -24.91
C PHE A 17 -14.90 -5.89 -23.79
N ARG A 18 -14.44 -6.28 -22.59
CA ARG A 18 -15.33 -6.52 -21.42
C ARG A 18 -15.34 -5.37 -20.41
N TYR A 19 -14.92 -4.19 -20.83
CA TYR A 19 -15.04 -2.98 -20.03
C TYR A 19 -16.20 -2.15 -20.59
N ASP A 20 -17.41 -2.36 -20.04
CA ASP A 20 -18.51 -1.42 -20.21
C ASP A 20 -18.28 -0.23 -19.27
N PRO A 21 -18.00 0.98 -19.77
CA PRO A 21 -17.89 2.14 -18.91
C PRO A 21 -19.26 2.45 -18.31
N PRO A 22 -19.37 2.66 -16.99
CA PRO A 22 -20.63 3.08 -16.39
C PRO A 22 -21.08 4.43 -16.98
N GLU A 23 -22.38 4.57 -17.22
CA GLU A 23 -23.01 5.81 -17.69
C GLU A 23 -22.55 7.01 -16.86
N LYS A 24 -22.22 8.11 -17.55
CA LYS A 24 -21.79 9.38 -16.96
C LYS A 24 -22.91 9.99 -16.12
N HIS A 25 -22.99 9.59 -14.86
CA HIS A 25 -23.47 10.47 -13.82
C HIS A 25 -22.27 11.23 -13.25
N GLU A 26 -22.17 12.52 -13.57
CA GLU A 26 -21.32 13.51 -12.88
C GLU A 26 -21.82 13.71 -11.44
N LEU A 27 -21.81 12.65 -10.64
CA LEU A 27 -21.65 12.77 -9.21
C LEU A 27 -20.17 13.03 -8.98
N ASP A 28 -19.84 14.03 -8.17
CA ASP A 28 -18.50 14.36 -7.71
C ASP A 28 -17.85 13.08 -7.15
N LEU A 29 -17.19 12.29 -8.01
CA LEU A 29 -16.62 11.01 -7.62
C LEU A 29 -15.38 11.34 -6.80
N ASP A 30 -15.48 11.11 -5.48
CA ASP A 30 -14.35 11.23 -4.58
C ASP A 30 -13.10 10.56 -5.20
N PRO A 31 -11.97 11.28 -5.33
CA PRO A 31 -10.80 10.75 -6.01
C PRO A 31 -10.23 9.57 -5.24
N MET A 32 -9.61 8.63 -5.95
CA MET A 32 -8.85 7.56 -5.31
C MET A 32 -7.53 8.13 -4.80
N HIS A 33 -7.24 7.93 -3.52
CA HIS A 33 -6.04 8.44 -2.89
C HIS A 33 -4.91 7.42 -3.04
N LEU A 34 -3.82 7.82 -3.72
CA LEU A 34 -2.63 7.00 -3.91
C LEU A 34 -1.45 7.67 -3.20
N ALA A 35 -0.78 6.95 -2.30
CA ALA A 35 0.42 7.41 -1.61
C ALA A 35 1.67 6.65 -2.03
N VAL A 36 2.78 7.38 -2.03
CA VAL A 36 4.13 6.84 -2.26
C VAL A 36 5.13 7.58 -1.37
N VAL A 37 6.21 6.88 -1.01
CA VAL A 37 7.35 7.46 -0.29
C VAL A 37 8.60 7.32 -1.16
N ALA A 38 9.28 8.42 -1.45
CA ALA A 38 10.45 8.47 -2.33
C ALA A 38 11.63 9.18 -1.65
N CYS A 39 12.77 8.50 -1.55
CA CYS A 39 14.01 9.05 -0.99
C CYS A 39 15.22 8.65 -1.85
N GLY A 40 16.30 9.41 -1.75
CA GLY A 40 17.50 9.19 -2.56
C GLY A 40 17.25 9.43 -4.06
N ASP A 41 17.69 8.49 -4.89
CA ASP A 41 17.68 8.54 -6.35
C ASP A 41 16.39 8.02 -7.01
N ARG A 42 15.29 7.96 -6.24
CA ARG A 42 14.04 7.30 -6.63
C ARG A 42 13.07 8.18 -7.42
N LEU A 43 13.50 9.34 -7.91
CA LEU A 43 12.65 10.29 -8.65
C LEU A 43 12.02 9.63 -9.90
N GLU A 44 12.86 9.17 -10.83
CA GLU A 44 12.41 8.62 -12.13
C GLU A 44 11.56 7.36 -11.97
N GLU A 45 11.94 6.50 -11.02
CA GLU A 45 11.19 5.29 -10.67
C GLU A 45 9.79 5.66 -10.17
N THR A 46 9.70 6.61 -9.23
CA THR A 46 8.42 7.10 -8.70
C THR A 46 7.56 7.77 -9.79
N VAL A 47 8.17 8.59 -10.64
CA VAL A 47 7.48 9.27 -11.75
C VAL A 47 6.91 8.22 -12.72
N THR A 48 7.66 7.17 -13.03
CA THR A 48 7.20 6.06 -13.86
C THR A 48 6.01 5.35 -13.24
N MET A 49 6.08 5.04 -11.94
CA MET A 49 4.96 4.44 -11.19
C MET A 49 3.71 5.34 -11.25
N LEU A 50 3.82 6.63 -10.93
CA LEU A 50 2.70 7.58 -10.95
C LEU A 50 2.09 7.72 -12.35
N LYS A 51 2.94 7.73 -13.38
CA LYS A 51 2.49 7.80 -14.78
C LYS A 51 1.72 6.56 -15.18
N SER A 52 2.20 5.36 -14.81
CA SER A 52 1.48 4.11 -15.08
C SER A 52 0.12 4.09 -14.38
N ALA A 53 0.05 4.51 -13.11
CA ALA A 53 -1.20 4.64 -12.37
C ALA A 53 -2.18 5.58 -13.07
N LEU A 54 -1.71 6.77 -13.49
CA LEU A 54 -2.52 7.77 -14.18
C LEU A 54 -3.04 7.27 -15.54
N LEU A 55 -2.20 6.57 -16.31
CA LEU A 55 -2.56 6.06 -17.65
C LEU A 55 -3.68 5.02 -17.59
N PHE A 56 -3.66 4.14 -16.60
CA PHE A 56 -4.63 3.05 -16.49
C PHE A 56 -5.86 3.40 -15.65
N SER A 57 -5.84 4.49 -14.88
CA SER A 57 -6.95 4.84 -14.00
C SER A 57 -8.16 5.39 -14.76
N ILE A 58 -9.34 4.95 -14.32
CA ILE A 58 -10.62 5.44 -14.84
C ILE A 58 -11.04 6.66 -14.02
N LYS A 59 -11.08 6.51 -12.69
CA LYS A 59 -11.44 7.58 -11.75
C LYS A 59 -10.28 8.55 -11.51
N PRO A 60 -10.59 9.80 -11.09
CA PRO A 60 -9.55 10.75 -10.72
C PRO A 60 -8.67 10.25 -9.57
N LEU A 61 -7.39 10.57 -9.63
CA LEU A 61 -6.41 10.24 -8.60
C LEU A 61 -6.02 11.47 -7.78
N LYS A 62 -5.84 11.28 -6.46
CA LYS A 62 -5.14 12.22 -5.59
C LYS A 62 -3.83 11.60 -5.13
N PHE A 63 -2.72 12.10 -5.64
CA PHE A 63 -1.38 11.67 -5.24
C PHE A 63 -0.94 12.34 -3.93
N HIS A 64 -0.47 11.52 -2.99
CA HIS A 64 0.19 11.95 -1.76
C HIS A 64 1.64 11.47 -1.80
N ILE A 65 2.56 12.38 -2.14
CA ILE A 65 3.96 12.04 -2.38
C ILE A 65 4.76 12.51 -1.18
N PHE A 66 5.27 11.57 -0.40
CA PHE A 66 6.18 11.83 0.71
C PHE A 66 7.61 11.73 0.19
N ALA A 67 8.35 12.83 0.17
CA ALA A 67 9.69 12.86 -0.40
C ALA A 67 10.65 13.75 0.40
N GLU A 68 11.94 13.49 0.26
CA GLU A 68 12.97 14.40 0.77
C GLU A 68 12.91 15.75 0.05
N ASP A 69 13.20 16.83 0.76
CA ASP A 69 12.97 18.21 0.28
C ASP A 69 13.67 18.49 -1.06
N GLN A 70 14.85 17.90 -1.30
CA GLN A 70 15.58 18.05 -2.56
C GLN A 70 14.81 17.53 -3.79
N LEU A 71 13.90 16.56 -3.62
CA LEU A 71 13.11 15.99 -4.71
C LEU A 71 11.84 16.81 -5.02
N HIS A 72 11.44 17.73 -4.14
CA HIS A 72 10.14 18.43 -4.26
C HIS A 72 10.07 19.31 -5.50
N ASN A 73 11.15 20.02 -5.83
CA ASN A 73 11.19 20.88 -7.00
C ASN A 73 11.05 20.08 -8.29
N ASP A 74 11.75 18.95 -8.39
CA ASP A 74 11.71 18.09 -9.58
C ASP A 74 10.35 17.41 -9.73
N PHE A 75 9.80 16.85 -8.65
CA PHE A 75 8.43 16.31 -8.66
C PHE A 75 7.41 17.38 -9.07
N SER A 76 7.52 18.59 -8.50
CA SER A 76 6.60 19.68 -8.82
C SER A 76 6.72 20.08 -10.30
N ALA A 77 7.93 20.23 -10.84
CA ALA A 77 8.13 20.57 -12.24
C ALA A 77 7.54 19.51 -13.18
N ILE A 78 7.83 18.22 -12.94
CA ILE A 78 7.34 17.10 -13.75
C ILE A 78 5.82 16.99 -13.66
N LEU A 79 5.23 16.95 -12.46
CA LEU A 79 3.79 16.77 -12.28
C LEU A 79 2.99 17.99 -12.73
N ASN A 80 3.54 19.20 -12.66
CA ASN A 80 2.88 20.38 -13.24
C ASN A 80 2.91 20.37 -14.77
N SER A 81 3.90 19.74 -15.41
CA SER A 81 3.90 19.55 -16.87
C SER A 81 2.79 18.60 -17.33
N TRP A 82 2.29 17.74 -16.44
CA TRP A 82 1.19 16.81 -16.69
C TRP A 82 -0.20 17.45 -16.52
N ARG A 83 -0.29 18.77 -16.31
CA ARG A 83 -1.59 19.45 -16.07
C ARG A 83 -2.61 19.30 -17.18
N SER A 84 -2.20 18.90 -18.39
CA SER A 84 -3.13 18.54 -19.46
C SER A 84 -3.96 17.29 -19.15
N PHE A 85 -3.54 16.47 -18.19
CA PHE A 85 -4.31 15.34 -17.69
C PHE A 85 -5.23 15.82 -16.56
N GLU A 86 -6.50 16.13 -16.86
CA GLU A 86 -7.49 16.62 -15.88
C GLU A 86 -7.84 15.59 -14.77
N LYS A 87 -7.36 14.35 -14.88
CA LYS A 87 -7.71 13.23 -14.00
C LYS A 87 -6.90 13.14 -12.71
N PHE A 88 -6.05 14.10 -12.37
CA PHE A 88 -5.33 14.00 -11.10
C PHE A 88 -5.02 15.32 -10.41
N LYS A 89 -4.82 15.22 -9.10
CA LYS A 89 -4.24 16.26 -8.24
C LYS A 89 -3.09 15.62 -7.46
N PHE A 90 -2.13 16.41 -7.01
CA PHE A 90 -1.05 15.91 -6.14
C PHE A 90 -0.84 16.84 -4.94
N THR A 91 -0.19 16.31 -3.91
CA THR A 91 0.36 17.07 -2.77
C THR A 91 1.70 16.46 -2.40
N LEU A 92 2.71 17.31 -2.23
CA LEU A 92 4.04 16.93 -1.76
C LEU A 92 4.10 17.12 -0.25
N TYR A 93 4.67 16.14 0.44
CA TYR A 93 4.89 16.14 1.87
C TYR A 93 6.38 15.89 2.15
N PRO A 94 6.99 16.63 3.09
CA PRO A 94 8.31 16.27 3.57
C PRO A 94 8.25 14.93 4.33
N ILE A 95 9.37 14.20 4.33
CA ILE A 95 9.52 13.01 5.19
C ILE A 95 9.43 13.45 6.66
N SER A 96 8.49 12.87 7.39
CA SER A 96 8.15 13.27 8.75
C SER A 96 7.86 12.08 9.64
N PHE A 97 8.61 12.01 10.75
CA PHE A 97 8.47 11.01 11.81
C PHE A 97 8.09 11.71 13.12
N PRO A 98 7.52 10.98 14.10
CA PRO A 98 7.38 11.50 15.46
C PRO A 98 8.71 12.07 15.97
N SER A 99 8.67 13.25 16.57
CA SER A 99 9.87 13.97 17.03
C SER A 99 10.69 13.12 17.99
N GLU A 100 10.02 12.38 18.86
CA GLU A 100 10.64 11.35 19.68
C GLU A 100 11.03 10.15 18.81
N ASN A 101 12.34 9.85 18.74
CA ASN A 101 12.91 8.70 18.01
C ASN A 101 12.88 8.81 16.47
N ALA A 102 12.71 10.02 15.90
CA ALA A 102 12.73 10.24 14.44
C ALA A 102 13.95 9.62 13.73
N ALA A 103 15.13 9.68 14.37
CA ALA A 103 16.36 9.10 13.83
C ALA A 103 16.34 7.56 13.77
N GLU A 104 15.69 6.91 14.74
CA GLU A 104 15.52 5.45 14.78
C GLU A 104 14.59 5.00 13.64
N TRP A 105 13.46 5.70 13.48
CA TRP A 105 12.53 5.44 12.37
C TRP A 105 13.16 5.62 11.01
N ARG A 106 13.91 6.71 10.80
CA ARG A 106 14.56 7.00 9.51
C ARG A 106 15.57 5.92 9.09
N LYS A 107 16.20 5.24 10.05
CA LYS A 107 17.25 4.24 9.82
C LYS A 107 16.76 2.79 9.95
N LEU A 108 15.46 2.57 10.11
CA LEU A 108 14.91 1.27 10.48
C LEU A 108 15.20 0.16 9.44
N PHE A 109 15.16 0.47 8.15
CA PHE A 109 15.45 -0.50 7.09
C PHE A 109 16.11 0.18 5.88
N LYS A 110 15.29 0.69 4.96
CA LYS A 110 15.72 1.61 3.89
C LYS A 110 15.39 3.05 4.28
N PRO A 111 16.10 4.05 3.73
CA PRO A 111 15.75 5.45 3.95
C PRO A 111 14.26 5.66 3.72
N CYS A 112 13.59 6.21 4.74
CA CYS A 112 12.18 6.59 4.70
C CYS A 112 11.14 5.45 4.59
N ALA A 113 11.52 4.18 4.46
CA ALA A 113 10.55 3.08 4.27
C ALA A 113 9.46 3.05 5.36
N SER A 114 9.87 3.31 6.61
CA SER A 114 9.01 3.39 7.78
C SER A 114 7.99 4.53 7.76
N GLN A 115 8.12 5.51 6.85
CA GLN A 115 7.15 6.61 6.67
C GLN A 115 5.73 6.06 6.43
N ARG A 116 5.62 4.90 5.76
CA ARG A 116 4.32 4.25 5.49
C ARG A 116 3.53 3.93 6.76
N LEU A 117 4.21 3.63 7.87
CA LEU A 117 3.58 3.35 9.17
C LEU A 117 2.88 4.58 9.75
N PHE A 118 3.30 5.79 9.37
CA PHE A 118 2.80 7.05 9.91
C PHE A 118 1.74 7.71 9.03
N LEU A 119 1.46 7.18 7.84
CA LEU A 119 0.43 7.71 6.93
C LEU A 119 -0.93 7.87 7.63
N PRO A 120 -1.43 6.91 8.45
CA PRO A 120 -2.70 7.07 9.17
C PRO A 120 -2.73 8.24 10.15
N LEU A 121 -1.58 8.64 10.66
CA LEU A 121 -1.43 9.71 11.65
C LEU A 121 -1.27 11.10 11.00
N ILE A 122 -0.71 11.13 9.78
CA ILE A 122 -0.44 12.37 9.03
C ILE A 122 -1.65 12.74 8.16
N LEU A 123 -2.19 11.78 7.39
CA LEU A 123 -3.31 12.00 6.48
C LEU A 123 -4.65 11.85 7.22
N LYS A 124 -4.94 12.78 8.14
CA LYS A 124 -6.11 12.72 9.03
C LYS A 124 -7.44 12.84 8.29
N ASP A 125 -7.47 13.59 7.19
CA ASP A 125 -8.67 13.86 6.40
C ASP A 125 -8.85 12.88 5.22
N VAL A 126 -8.02 11.83 5.15
CA VAL A 126 -8.11 10.79 4.13
C VAL A 126 -8.71 9.54 4.76
N ASP A 127 -9.85 9.08 4.25
CA ASP A 127 -10.59 7.93 4.79
C ASP A 127 -10.06 6.57 4.32
N SER A 128 -9.61 6.49 3.06
CA SER A 128 -9.03 5.29 2.46
C SER A 128 -7.82 5.67 1.62
N LEU A 129 -6.83 4.79 1.55
CA LEU A 129 -5.57 5.05 0.88
C LEU A 129 -5.04 3.77 0.23
N LEU A 130 -4.57 3.87 -1.02
CA LEU A 130 -3.71 2.87 -1.60
C LEU A 130 -2.27 3.37 -1.46
N TYR A 131 -1.45 2.68 -0.68
CA TYR A 131 -0.02 2.92 -0.63
C TYR A 131 0.70 1.95 -1.56
N VAL A 132 1.72 2.45 -2.29
CA VAL A 132 2.59 1.64 -3.13
C VAL A 132 4.06 2.03 -2.97
N ASP A 133 4.95 1.04 -3.12
CA ASP A 133 6.39 1.26 -3.28
C ASP A 133 6.68 1.91 -4.64
N THR A 134 7.87 2.51 -4.77
CA THR A 134 8.27 3.26 -5.96
C THR A 134 8.49 2.34 -7.17
N ASP A 135 8.88 1.09 -6.94
CA ASP A 135 9.18 0.08 -7.94
C ASP A 135 7.94 -0.69 -8.46
N ILE A 136 6.74 -0.21 -8.14
CA ILE A 136 5.48 -0.74 -8.66
C ILE A 136 5.18 -0.18 -10.06
N LEU A 137 4.65 -1.05 -10.94
CA LEU A 137 4.13 -0.67 -12.25
C LEU A 137 2.68 -1.13 -12.39
N PHE A 138 1.76 -0.19 -12.60
CA PHE A 138 0.36 -0.53 -12.85
C PHE A 138 0.20 -0.98 -14.30
N LEU A 139 -0.35 -2.19 -14.50
CA LEU A 139 -0.69 -2.73 -15.81
C LEU A 139 -2.21 -2.85 -16.01
N ARG A 140 -2.98 -2.53 -14.96
CA ARG A 140 -4.44 -2.56 -14.91
C ARG A 140 -4.96 -1.32 -14.17
N PRO A 141 -6.26 -0.99 -14.33
CA PRO A 141 -6.82 0.16 -13.65
C PRO A 141 -6.67 0.09 -12.13
N VAL A 142 -6.25 1.20 -11.52
CA VAL A 142 -6.14 1.35 -10.06
C VAL A 142 -7.49 1.10 -9.37
N ASP A 143 -8.59 1.41 -10.08
CA ASP A 143 -9.97 1.14 -9.70
C ASP A 143 -10.20 -0.31 -9.27
N ASP A 144 -9.55 -1.28 -9.91
CA ASP A 144 -9.71 -2.70 -9.60
C ASP A 144 -9.24 -3.00 -8.16
N ILE A 145 -8.06 -2.49 -7.77
CA ILE A 145 -7.55 -2.61 -6.40
C ILE A 145 -8.42 -1.80 -5.44
N TRP A 146 -8.76 -0.57 -5.80
CA TRP A 146 -9.57 0.31 -4.97
C TRP A 146 -10.94 -0.29 -4.62
N SER A 147 -11.56 -1.00 -5.57
CA SER A 147 -12.86 -1.66 -5.39
C SER A 147 -12.88 -2.70 -4.26
N PHE A 148 -11.72 -3.23 -3.85
CA PHE A 148 -11.64 -4.17 -2.73
C PHE A 148 -12.01 -3.54 -1.38
N LEU A 149 -11.96 -2.20 -1.24
CA LEU A 149 -12.47 -1.52 -0.04
C LEU A 149 -13.94 -1.87 0.20
N ASN A 150 -14.75 -1.99 -0.86
CA ASN A 150 -16.17 -2.34 -0.77
C ASN A 150 -16.40 -3.80 -0.32
N LYS A 151 -15.37 -4.64 -0.42
CA LYS A 151 -15.40 -6.04 0.04
C LYS A 151 -14.93 -6.18 1.48
N PHE A 152 -14.49 -5.09 2.13
CA PHE A 152 -14.09 -5.15 3.52
C PHE A 152 -15.32 -5.37 4.41
N ASN A 153 -15.27 -6.42 5.24
CA ASN A 153 -16.24 -6.58 6.32
C ASN A 153 -16.05 -5.51 7.41
N SER A 154 -16.84 -5.54 8.48
CA SER A 154 -16.77 -4.53 9.55
C SER A 154 -15.43 -4.48 10.31
N THR A 155 -14.62 -5.55 10.27
CA THR A 155 -13.38 -5.66 11.06
C THR A 155 -12.12 -5.36 10.26
N GLN A 156 -12.17 -5.51 8.93
CA GLN A 156 -11.02 -5.35 8.06
C GLN A 156 -10.58 -3.90 7.96
N VAL A 157 -9.27 -3.68 8.10
CA VAL A 157 -8.66 -2.35 8.11
C VAL A 157 -7.65 -2.17 6.98
N ALA A 158 -7.11 -3.25 6.44
CA ALA A 158 -6.20 -3.21 5.31
C ALA A 158 -6.30 -4.49 4.47
N ALA A 159 -5.76 -4.45 3.26
CA ALA A 159 -5.51 -5.60 2.41
C ALA A 159 -4.13 -5.45 1.77
N MET A 160 -3.41 -6.56 1.74
CA MET A 160 -1.99 -6.67 1.35
C MET A 160 -1.79 -8.04 0.71
N ALA A 161 -0.74 -8.23 -0.08
CA ALA A 161 -0.38 -9.53 -0.65
C ALA A 161 0.47 -10.37 0.34
N PRO A 162 0.50 -11.71 0.22
CA PRO A 162 1.49 -12.51 0.93
C PRO A 162 2.90 -12.17 0.42
N GLU A 163 3.89 -12.21 1.30
CA GLU A 163 5.29 -11.98 0.91
C GLU A 163 5.81 -13.04 -0.06
N HIS A 164 5.41 -14.31 0.13
CA HIS A 164 5.71 -15.39 -0.81
C HIS A 164 4.46 -16.21 -1.11
N GLU A 165 4.39 -16.74 -2.34
CA GLU A 165 3.33 -17.66 -2.75
C GLU A 165 3.58 -19.09 -2.29
N GLU A 166 4.84 -19.52 -2.37
CA GLU A 166 5.28 -20.88 -2.07
C GLU A 166 5.95 -20.90 -0.70
N PRO A 167 5.32 -21.53 0.32
CA PRO A 167 5.89 -21.61 1.66
C PRO A 167 7.29 -22.24 1.69
N ARG A 168 7.62 -23.18 0.80
CA ARG A 168 8.94 -23.83 0.81
C ARG A 168 10.10 -22.87 0.54
N ILE A 169 9.84 -21.74 -0.12
CA ILE A 169 10.86 -20.72 -0.41
C ILE A 169 10.67 -19.44 0.41
N GLY A 170 9.61 -19.35 1.21
CA GLY A 170 9.26 -18.13 1.94
C GLY A 170 10.27 -17.73 2.99
N TRP A 171 10.58 -16.44 3.05
CA TRP A 171 11.52 -15.90 4.04
C TRP A 171 10.97 -16.01 5.46
N TYR A 172 9.73 -15.57 5.68
CA TYR A 172 9.14 -15.49 7.03
C TYR A 172 9.07 -16.85 7.73
N ASN A 173 8.57 -17.88 7.05
CA ASN A 173 8.41 -19.19 7.65
C ASN A 173 9.72 -19.96 7.86
N ARG A 174 10.83 -19.49 7.27
CA ARG A 174 12.15 -20.12 7.40
C ARG A 174 13.06 -19.37 8.37
N PHE A 175 12.96 -18.05 8.41
CA PHE A 175 13.98 -17.21 9.05
C PHE A 175 13.44 -16.19 10.05
N ALA A 176 12.14 -15.87 10.05
CA ALA A 176 11.62 -14.86 10.96
C ALA A 176 11.76 -15.30 12.42
N ARG A 177 12.27 -14.38 13.25
CA ARG A 177 12.45 -14.56 14.70
C ARG A 177 11.43 -13.75 15.51
N HIS A 178 10.32 -13.43 14.89
CA HIS A 178 9.21 -12.67 15.45
C HIS A 178 7.89 -13.19 14.86
N PRO A 179 6.73 -12.90 15.49
CA PRO A 179 5.43 -13.22 14.93
C PRO A 179 5.21 -12.58 13.55
N TYR A 180 4.51 -13.28 12.66
CA TYR A 180 4.15 -12.78 11.33
C TYR A 180 2.75 -13.27 10.92
N TYR A 181 2.13 -12.59 9.96
CA TYR A 181 0.78 -12.91 9.54
C TYR A 181 0.74 -14.08 8.55
N GLY A 182 -0.26 -14.95 8.70
CA GLY A 182 -0.51 -16.04 7.76
C GLY A 182 0.63 -17.07 7.72
N LYS A 183 0.82 -17.71 6.55
CA LYS A 183 1.83 -18.77 6.38
C LYS A 183 3.18 -18.26 5.91
N THR A 184 3.20 -17.14 5.20
CA THR A 184 4.39 -16.64 4.49
C THR A 184 4.69 -15.19 4.80
N GLY A 185 3.97 -14.56 5.73
CA GLY A 185 4.03 -13.12 5.98
C GLY A 185 3.28 -12.30 4.93
N ILE A 186 3.16 -11.01 5.17
CA ILE A 186 2.63 -10.01 4.23
C ILE A 186 3.75 -9.17 3.63
N ASN A 187 3.57 -8.76 2.38
CA ASN A 187 4.40 -7.77 1.70
C ASN A 187 3.81 -6.37 1.88
N SER A 188 4.64 -5.38 2.22
CA SER A 188 4.19 -3.99 2.44
C SER A 188 4.28 -3.09 1.22
N GLY A 189 4.71 -3.59 0.06
CA GLY A 189 4.89 -2.79 -1.15
C GLY A 189 3.60 -2.36 -1.83
N VAL A 190 2.47 -3.01 -1.55
CA VAL A 190 1.13 -2.55 -1.95
C VAL A 190 0.17 -2.75 -0.78
N MET A 191 -0.42 -1.66 -0.28
CA MET A 191 -1.31 -1.67 0.87
C MET A 191 -2.58 -0.86 0.60
N LEU A 192 -3.73 -1.53 0.55
CA LEU A 192 -5.03 -0.85 0.52
C LEU A 192 -5.53 -0.72 1.94
N MET A 193 -5.68 0.50 2.40
CA MET A 193 -5.87 0.85 3.80
C MET A 193 -7.19 1.59 3.99
N ASN A 194 -8.01 1.12 4.93
CA ASN A 194 -9.09 1.92 5.49
C ASN A 194 -8.53 2.73 6.66
N MET A 195 -8.11 3.96 6.36
CA MET A 195 -7.38 4.83 7.27
C MET A 195 -8.20 5.20 8.50
N THR A 196 -9.51 5.43 8.31
CA THR A 196 -10.41 5.75 9.42
C THR A 196 -10.57 4.59 10.39
N ARG A 197 -10.66 3.35 9.90
CA ARG A 197 -10.69 2.17 10.79
C ARG A 197 -9.35 1.94 11.47
N ILE A 198 -8.23 2.10 10.78
CA ILE A 198 -6.89 1.98 11.40
C ILE A 198 -6.76 2.95 12.57
N ARG A 199 -7.13 4.23 12.38
CA ARG A 199 -7.07 5.24 13.44
C ARG A 199 -7.94 4.90 14.66
N ARG A 200 -9.17 4.42 14.44
CA ARG A 200 -10.15 4.15 15.52
C ARG A 200 -9.89 2.82 16.24
N LYS A 201 -9.18 1.89 15.62
CA LYS A 201 -9.03 0.53 16.14
C LYS A 201 -8.05 0.48 17.30
N HIS A 202 -8.38 -0.37 18.26
CA HIS A 202 -7.48 -0.84 19.31
C HIS A 202 -6.93 -2.22 18.95
N PHE A 203 -5.64 -2.30 18.70
CA PHE A 203 -4.94 -3.51 18.26
C PHE A 203 -4.48 -4.34 19.45
N LYS A 204 -4.65 -5.66 19.35
CA LYS A 204 -4.02 -6.62 20.24
C LYS A 204 -2.51 -6.61 20.02
N ASN A 205 -1.77 -6.90 21.07
CA ASN A 205 -0.32 -7.02 21.07
C ASN A 205 0.10 -8.06 22.12
N ASP A 206 1.38 -8.39 22.15
CA ASP A 206 1.96 -9.36 23.08
C ASP A 206 2.93 -8.71 24.09
N MET A 207 2.82 -7.39 24.28
CA MET A 207 3.59 -6.62 25.26
C MET A 207 2.77 -6.38 26.52
N THR A 208 1.45 -6.20 26.39
CA THR A 208 0.52 -5.93 27.48
C THR A 208 -0.87 -6.48 27.17
N ILE A 209 -1.69 -6.67 28.21
CA ILE A 209 -3.11 -7.04 28.08
C ILE A 209 -3.95 -5.90 27.47
N VAL A 210 -3.46 -4.66 27.56
CA VAL A 210 -4.16 -3.47 27.05
C VAL A 210 -4.02 -3.41 25.54
N ARG A 211 -5.13 -3.19 24.84
CA ARG A 211 -5.12 -2.94 23.39
C ARG A 211 -4.74 -1.49 23.14
N LEU A 212 -3.90 -1.26 22.13
CA LEU A 212 -3.31 0.05 21.84
C LEU A 212 -3.78 0.57 20.49
N HIS A 213 -3.90 1.89 20.36
CA HIS A 213 -4.12 2.51 19.05
C HIS A 213 -2.89 2.38 18.15
N TRP A 214 -3.08 2.63 16.85
CA TRP A 214 -2.02 2.53 15.85
C TRP A 214 -0.78 3.36 16.21
N GLY A 215 -0.92 4.62 16.64
CA GLY A 215 0.25 5.44 17.01
C GLY A 215 0.94 5.00 18.30
N GLU A 216 0.21 4.35 19.21
CA GLU A 216 0.70 3.96 20.52
C GLU A 216 1.47 2.62 20.48
N ILE A 217 1.11 1.73 19.55
CA ILE A 217 1.67 0.38 19.47
C ILE A 217 3.05 0.33 18.77
N LEU A 218 3.35 1.27 17.86
CA LEU A 218 4.54 1.21 16.99
C LEU A 218 5.86 1.26 17.77
N MET A 219 6.07 2.26 18.63
CA MET A 219 7.33 2.41 19.38
C MET A 219 7.57 1.26 20.38
N PRO A 220 6.58 0.81 21.18
CA PRO A 220 6.75 -0.34 22.05
C PRO A 220 7.12 -1.61 21.28
N LEU A 221 6.48 -1.88 20.14
CA LEU A 221 6.82 -3.04 19.31
C LEU A 221 8.24 -2.92 18.76
N LEU A 222 8.61 -1.75 18.23
CA LEU A 222 9.97 -1.52 17.75
C LEU A 222 10.99 -1.77 18.87
N LYS A 223 10.79 -1.21 20.06
CA LYS A 223 11.70 -1.43 21.20
C LYS A 223 11.84 -2.90 21.57
N LYS A 224 10.75 -3.66 21.54
CA LYS A 224 10.75 -5.10 21.84
C LYS A 224 11.46 -5.93 20.77
N TYR A 225 11.21 -5.65 19.50
CA TYR A 225 11.64 -6.51 18.40
C TYR A 225 12.83 -5.98 17.59
N LYS A 226 13.41 -4.82 17.92
CA LYS A 226 14.51 -4.19 17.15
C LYS A 226 15.71 -5.10 16.85
N LEU A 227 15.96 -6.12 17.67
CA LEU A 227 17.06 -7.07 17.45
C LEU A 227 16.66 -8.30 16.61
N ASN A 228 15.37 -8.46 16.35
CA ASN A 228 14.78 -9.63 15.67
C ASN A 228 14.15 -9.28 14.32
N ILE A 229 13.81 -8.01 14.08
CA ILE A 229 13.31 -7.52 12.79
C ILE A 229 14.46 -7.34 11.80
N THR A 230 14.25 -7.80 10.57
CA THR A 230 15.20 -7.69 9.45
C THR A 230 14.68 -6.71 8.39
N TRP A 231 13.38 -6.69 8.13
CA TRP A 231 12.70 -5.86 7.15
C TRP A 231 12.02 -4.64 7.76
N GLY A 232 12.34 -4.31 9.01
CA GLY A 232 11.95 -3.08 9.66
C GLY A 232 10.44 -2.86 9.75
N ASP A 233 9.93 -1.93 8.94
CA ASP A 233 8.53 -1.55 8.92
C ASP A 233 7.58 -2.67 8.46
N GLN A 234 8.00 -3.48 7.48
CA GLN A 234 7.22 -4.65 7.05
C GLN A 234 7.07 -5.67 8.18
N ASP A 235 8.11 -5.87 8.99
CA ASP A 235 8.08 -6.79 10.12
C ASP A 235 7.15 -6.30 11.23
N LEU A 236 7.12 -4.99 11.49
CA LEU A 236 6.16 -4.40 12.44
C LEU A 236 4.71 -4.62 12.00
N LEU A 237 4.41 -4.45 10.71
CA LEU A 237 3.09 -4.76 10.16
C LEU A 237 2.75 -6.24 10.33
N ASN A 238 3.69 -7.13 10.00
CA ASN A 238 3.54 -8.58 10.18
C ASN A 238 3.26 -8.96 11.63
N ILE A 239 3.98 -8.37 12.59
CA ILE A 239 3.76 -8.60 14.02
C ILE A 239 2.36 -8.12 14.44
N ILE A 240 1.96 -6.90 14.08
CA ILE A 240 0.64 -6.36 14.41
C ILE A 240 -0.46 -7.28 13.87
N PHE A 241 -0.40 -7.67 12.60
CA PHE A 241 -1.46 -8.49 12.00
C PHE A 241 -1.40 -9.96 12.43
N SER A 242 -0.26 -10.48 12.88
CA SER A 242 -0.21 -11.82 13.49
C SER A 242 -1.13 -11.95 14.72
N HIS A 243 -1.22 -10.88 15.52
CA HIS A 243 -2.10 -10.80 16.69
C HIS A 243 -3.52 -10.30 16.36
N ASN A 244 -3.71 -9.76 15.16
CA ASN A 244 -4.95 -9.18 14.65
C ASN A 244 -5.24 -9.74 13.24
N PRO A 245 -5.56 -11.04 13.11
CA PRO A 245 -5.64 -11.66 11.79
C PRO A 245 -6.96 -11.45 11.06
N VAL A 246 -8.04 -11.10 11.76
CA VAL A 246 -9.38 -10.87 11.16
C VAL A 246 -9.51 -9.48 10.52
N GLU A 247 -8.48 -8.67 10.70
CA GLU A 247 -8.31 -7.32 10.19
C GLU A 247 -7.79 -7.29 8.75
N LEU A 248 -7.33 -8.43 8.22
CA LEU A 248 -6.95 -8.63 6.83
C LEU A 248 -7.92 -9.64 6.15
N PRO A 249 -8.23 -9.48 4.85
CA PRO A 249 -9.02 -10.46 4.12
C PRO A 249 -8.30 -11.79 3.89
N SER A 250 -8.97 -12.89 4.25
CA SER A 250 -8.45 -14.26 4.10
C SER A 250 -8.38 -14.75 2.65
N ARG A 251 -9.27 -14.26 1.77
CA ARG A 251 -9.38 -14.70 0.35
C ARG A 251 -8.87 -13.68 -0.67
N SER A 252 -8.70 -12.42 -0.30
CA SER A 252 -8.28 -11.39 -1.26
C SER A 252 -6.80 -11.47 -1.65
N LEU A 253 -5.96 -12.09 -0.81
CA LEU A 253 -4.51 -12.27 -1.03
C LEU A 253 -4.15 -12.93 -2.38
N HIS A 254 -5.06 -13.70 -2.99
CA HIS A 254 -4.83 -14.35 -4.29
C HIS A 254 -5.20 -13.47 -5.49
N LEU A 255 -6.20 -12.59 -5.35
CA LEU A 255 -6.66 -11.70 -6.43
C LEU A 255 -5.76 -10.47 -6.59
N TRP A 256 -5.04 -10.10 -5.53
CA TRP A 256 -4.03 -9.03 -5.52
C TRP A 256 -2.84 -9.29 -6.43
N LYS A 257 -2.69 -10.50 -6.96
CA LYS A 257 -1.57 -10.94 -7.80
C LYS A 257 -1.81 -10.81 -9.30
N GLN A 258 -3.04 -10.51 -9.72
CA GLN A 258 -3.44 -10.37 -11.13
C GLN A 258 -3.66 -8.91 -11.54
N LEU A 259 -3.27 -7.97 -10.68
CA LEU A 259 -3.34 -6.53 -10.84
C LEU A 259 -1.92 -5.97 -10.81
#